data_AF-A0A1G5TUS6-F1
#
_entry.id   AF-A0A1G5TUS6-F1
#
_cell.length_a   1.000
_cell.length_b   1.000
_cell.length_c   1.000
_cell.angle_alpha   90.00
_cell.angle_beta   90.00
_cell.angle_gamma   90.00
#
_symmetry.space_group_name_H-M   'P 1'
#
loop_
_entity.id
_entity.type
_entity.pdbx_description
1 polymer ?
#
loop_
_entity_poly.entity_id
_entity_poly.type
_entity_poly.pdbx_seq_one_letter_code
_entity_poly.pdbx_strand_id
1 'polypeptide(L)' 'MSADRIEFSEPVRFRAEPGLNHAVARAARQARTSSAEWMRRALRERLAADGVALPALDGGDGPRTPPAAPAMRQAA' A
#
# COMPACT_ATOMS: atom_id res chain seq x y z
N MET A 1 -16.16 9.69 -9.33
CA MET A 1 -15.17 8.63 -9.01
C MET A 1 -14.17 9.23 -8.04
N SER A 2 -14.38 9.04 -6.74
CA SER A 2 -13.43 9.51 -5.73
C SER A 2 -12.27 8.53 -5.71
N ALA A 3 -11.09 8.97 -6.14
CA ALA A 3 -9.86 8.21 -5.94
C ALA A 3 -9.61 8.18 -4.43
N ASP A 4 -9.79 7.00 -3.83
CA ASP A 4 -9.36 6.74 -2.47
C ASP A 4 -7.87 7.06 -2.39
N ARG A 5 -7.54 8.18 -1.75
CA ARG A 5 -6.21 8.75 -1.80
C ARG A 5 -5.45 8.08 -0.68
N ILE A 6 -4.68 7.03 -1.01
CA ILE A 6 -3.85 6.33 -0.03
C ILE A 6 -2.97 7.37 0.68
N GLU A 7 -3.21 7.58 1.98
CA GLU A 7 -2.46 8.51 2.80
C GLU A 7 -1.18 7.83 3.30
N PHE A 8 -0.03 8.35 2.87
CA PHE A 8 1.27 7.84 3.25
C PHE A 8 1.89 8.73 4.33
N SER A 9 1.85 8.28 5.58
CA SER A 9 2.26 9.10 6.73
C SER A 9 3.67 8.78 7.25
N GLU A 10 4.28 7.66 6.84
CA GLU A 10 5.55 7.18 7.39
C GLU A 10 6.69 7.17 6.36
N PRO A 11 7.80 7.92 6.58
CA PRO A 11 8.94 7.91 5.69
C PRO A 11 9.89 6.73 5.98
N VAL A 12 10.21 5.93 4.96
CA VAL A 12 11.30 4.95 5.01
C VAL A 12 12.56 5.57 4.41
N ARG A 13 13.65 5.62 5.19
CA ARG A 13 14.94 6.18 4.77
C ARG A 13 16.03 5.12 4.84
N PHE A 14 16.85 5.02 3.80
CA PHE A 14 18.02 4.15 3.78
C PHE A 14 19.18 4.84 3.07
N ARG A 15 20.41 4.45 3.42
CA ARG A 15 21.59 4.79 2.62
C ARG A 15 21.74 3.75 1.52
N ALA A 16 21.95 4.23 0.30
CA ALA A 16 22.05 3.40 -0.89
C ALA A 16 23.51 3.31 -1.36
N GLU A 17 23.86 2.18 -1.96
CA GLU A 17 25.11 2.03 -2.68
C GLU A 17 25.14 2.91 -3.95
N PRO A 18 26.33 3.29 -4.46
CA PRO A 18 26.45 4.03 -5.70
C PRO A 18 25.70 3.34 -6.85
N GLY A 19 24.93 4.11 -7.63
CA GLY A 19 24.20 3.60 -8.80
C GLY A 19 22.83 2.99 -8.51
N LEU A 20 22.51 2.63 -7.25
CA LEU A 20 21.21 2.04 -6.91
C LEU A 20 20.04 2.97 -7.25
N ASN A 21 20.18 4.27 -7.01
CA ASN A 21 19.14 5.25 -7.33
C ASN A 21 18.83 5.31 -8.85
N HIS A 22 19.87 5.20 -9.69
CA HIS A 22 19.68 5.15 -11.15
C HIS A 22 19.00 3.85 -11.59
N ALA A 23 19.34 2.73 -10.98
CA ALA A 23 18.69 1.44 -11.25
C ALA A 23 17.20 1.49 -10.88
N VAL A 24 16.86 2.04 -9.70
CA VAL A 24 15.47 2.26 -9.26
C VAL A 24 14.72 3.17 -10.23
N ALA A 25 15.30 4.32 -10.61
CA ALA A 25 14.67 5.24 -11.54
C ALA A 25 14.41 4.61 -12.92
N ARG A 26 15.36 3.81 -13.42
CA ARG A 26 15.21 3.06 -14.66
C ARG A 26 14.09 2.03 -14.57
N ALA A 27 14.07 1.23 -13.50
CA ALA A 27 13.05 0.22 -13.29
C ALA A 27 11.64 0.82 -13.15
N ALA A 28 11.52 1.92 -12.41
CA ALA A 28 10.26 2.66 -12.27
C ALA A 28 9.77 3.20 -13.62
N ARG A 29 10.67 3.74 -14.45
CA ARG A 29 10.35 4.20 -15.81
C ARG A 29 9.87 3.05 -16.71
N GLN A 30 10.54 1.90 -16.67
CA GLN A 30 10.13 0.70 -17.42
C GLN A 30 8.74 0.22 -16.98
N ALA A 31 8.44 0.30 -15.68
CA ALA A 31 7.14 -0.04 -15.11
C ALA A 31 6.08 1.08 -15.24
N ARG A 32 6.40 2.21 -15.89
CA ARG A 32 5.53 3.40 -16.02
C ARG A 32 4.93 3.87 -14.69
N THR A 33 5.74 3.86 -13.64
CA THR A 33 5.36 4.30 -12.29
C THR A 33 6.43 5.22 -11.68
N SER A 34 6.15 5.82 -10.53
CA SER A 34 7.14 6.63 -9.80
C SER A 34 8.16 5.75 -9.08
N SER A 35 9.37 6.26 -8.84
CA SER A 35 10.39 5.53 -8.06
C SER A 35 9.89 5.12 -6.68
N ALA A 36 9.11 5.98 -6.01
CA ALA A 36 8.55 5.69 -4.70
C ALA A 36 7.51 4.57 -4.74
N GLU A 37 6.60 4.59 -5.71
CA GLU A 37 5.61 3.53 -5.91
C GLU A 37 6.28 2.20 -6.31
N TRP A 38 7.28 2.27 -7.19
CA TRP A 38 8.06 1.09 -7.58
C TRP A 38 8.75 0.46 -6.38
N MET A 39 9.48 1.25 -5.58
CA MET A 39 10.15 0.77 -4.38
C MET A 39 9.17 0.20 -3.37
N ARG A 40 8.02 0.84 -3.18
CA ARG A 40 6.97 0.34 -2.29
C ARG A 40 6.51 -1.05 -2.73
N ARG A 41 6.16 -1.22 -4.00
CA ARG A 41 5.71 -2.52 -4.53
C ARG A 41 6.79 -3.59 -4.34
N ALA A 42 8.02 -3.30 -4.77
CA ALA A 42 9.15 -4.22 -4.65
C ALA A 42 9.41 -4.63 -3.19
N LEU A 43 9.37 -3.69 -2.25
CA LEU A 43 9.53 -3.97 -0.82
C LEU A 43 8.39 -4.82 -0.28
N ARG A 44 7.13 -4.52 -0.64
CA ARG A 44 5.97 -5.30 -0.19
C ARG A 44 5.99 -6.72 -0.76
N GLU A 45 6.31 -6.88 -2.03
CA GLU A 45 6.46 -8.19 -2.68
C GLU A 45 7.55 -9.01 -2.00
N ARG A 46 8.69 -8.38 -1.69
CA ARG A 46 9.78 -9.08 -1.01
C ARG A 46 9.40 -9.53 0.40
N LEU A 47 8.81 -8.63 1.19
CA LEU A 47 8.35 -8.93 2.54
C LEU A 47 7.28 -10.02 2.56
N ALA A 48 6.34 -10.00 1.61
CA ALA A 48 5.35 -11.06 1.45
C ALA A 48 5.98 -12.40 1.09
N ALA A 49 6.99 -12.41 0.20
CA ALA A 49 7.75 -13.61 -0.14
C ALA A 49 8.55 -14.16 1.05
N ASP A 50 9.00 -13.29 1.95
CA ASP A 50 9.66 -13.64 3.21
C ASP A 50 8.63 -14.00 4.33
N GLY A 51 7.32 -14.03 4.02
CA GLY A 51 6.26 -14.43 4.96
C GLY A 51 5.85 -13.34 5.97
N VAL A 52 6.30 -12.10 5.78
CA VAL A 52 5.95 -10.97 6.64
C VAL A 52 4.55 -10.46 6.29
N ALA A 53 3.64 -10.53 7.25
CA ALA A 53 2.29 -9.99 7.10
C ALA A 53 2.34 -8.45 7.09
N LEU A 54 1.82 -7.85 6.01
CA LEU A 54 1.76 -6.40 5.84
C LEU A 54 0.31 -5.91 5.90
N PRO A 55 0.05 -4.73 6.49
CA PRO A 55 -1.29 -4.16 6.49
C PRO A 55 -1.76 -3.93 5.06
N ALA A 56 -3.06 -4.11 4.80
CA ALA A 56 -3.66 -3.78 3.52
C ALA A 56 -3.43 -2.29 3.22
N LEU A 57 -3.20 -1.97 1.94
CA LEU A 57 -3.27 -0.59 1.49
C LEU A 57 -4.74 -0.37 1.15
N ASP A 58 -5.48 0.27 2.05
CA ASP A 58 -6.90 0.59 1.83
C ASP A 58 -7.09 1.27 0.46
N GLY A 59 -8.12 0.80 -0.25
CA GLY A 59 -8.42 1.12 -1.64
C GLY A 59 -8.75 -0.09 -2.54
N GLY A 60 -8.60 -1.32 -2.05
CA GLY A 60 -8.97 -2.54 -2.77
C GLY A 60 -10.00 -3.37 -2.01
N ASP A 61 -11.20 -3.46 -2.58
CA ASP A 61 -12.34 -4.34 -2.28
C ASP A 61 -12.04 -5.55 -1.34
N GLY A 62 -12.00 -5.30 -0.04
CA GLY A 62 -12.38 -6.29 0.96
C GLY A 62 -13.88 -6.11 1.25
N PRO A 63 -14.65 -7.16 1.57
CA PRO A 63 -16.08 -7.01 1.81
C PRO A 63 -16.30 -5.92 2.85
N ARG A 64 -16.96 -4.82 2.42
CA ARG A 64 -17.47 -3.82 3.34
C ARG A 64 -18.36 -4.56 4.32
N THR A 65 -17.90 -4.79 5.54
CA THR A 65 -18.81 -5.11 6.64
C THR A 65 -19.69 -3.88 6.79
N PRO A 66 -21.01 -3.95 6.49
CA PRO A 66 -21.86 -2.79 6.70
C PRO A 66 -21.84 -2.45 8.20
N PRO A 67 -21.91 -1.16 8.58
CA PRO A 67 -22.06 -0.79 9.97
C PRO A 67 -23.31 -1.51 10.51
N ALA A 68 -23.14 -2.22 11.63
CA ALA A 68 -24.24 -2.93 12.28
C ALA A 68 -25.40 -1.95 12.51
N ALA A 69 -26.55 -2.24 11.90
CA ALA A 69 -27.75 -1.43 12.08
C ALA A 69 -28.09 -1.35 13.58
N PRO A 70 -28.53 -0.19 14.10
CA PRO A 70 -28.91 -0.06 15.50
C PRO A 70 -30.05 -1.04 15.80
N ALA A 71 -29.85 -1.88 16.83
CA ALA A 71 -30.84 -2.84 17.29
C ALA A 71 -32.15 -2.10 17.61
N MET A 72 -33.20 -2.36 16.83
CA MET A 72 -34.55 -1.95 17.19
C MET A 72 -34.88 -2.60 18.54
N ARG A 73 -34.95 -1.76 19.57
CA ARG A 73 -35.42 -2.14 20.89
C ARG A 73 -36.92 -2.41 20.77
N GLN A 74 -37.30 -3.67 20.55
CA GLN A 74 -38.68 -4.09 20.76
C GLN A 74 -38.95 -4.00 22.26
N ALA A 75 -39.77 -3.04 22.65
CA ALA A 75 -40.45 -3.04 23.93
C ALA A 75 -41.91 -3.39 23.64
N ALA A 76 -42.35 -4.47 24.29
CA ALA A 76 -43.71 -4.99 24.33
C ALA A 76 -44.64 -4.08 25.16
#